data_AF-A0A5P9QF61-F1
#
_entry.id   AF-A0A5P9QF61-F1
#
_cell.length_a   1.000
_cell.length_b   1.000
_cell.length_c   1.000
_cell.angle_alpha   90.00
_cell.angle_beta   90.00
_cell.angle_gamma   90.00
#
_symmetry.space_group_name_H-M   'P 1'
#
loop_
_entity.id
_entity.type
_entity.pdbx_description
1 polymer ?
#
loop_
_entity_poly.entity_id
_entity_poly.type
_entity_poly.pdbx_seq_one_letter_code
_entity_poly.pdbx_strand_id
1 'polypeptide(L)'
;MSGDLGEVVDRLAREPRGTQVRVAVDGIGASGKSRFASRLAERVTGRPVVVLHADDFFNPPSVRHARGRHSPEGFWLDAYDLRALVAAVRSPGGPPDALVVVEGSFLHRDELVGLWDFSVFLDVSFDEAARRMSERDGLAADDPRHARYRGAQRLYFAAARPWERASLVVDTTRPDAPRIIDPVASAALVACGPTENGPPDSGSGCWGR
;
A
#
# COMPACT_ATOMS: atom_id res chain seq x y z
N MET A 1 12.54 20.75 11.30
CA MET A 1 13.01 20.24 10.00
C MET A 1 11.79 20.01 9.12
N SER A 2 11.42 20.97 8.29
CA SER A 2 10.13 20.99 7.58
C SER A 2 10.16 20.13 6.33
N GLY A 3 9.47 19.01 6.37
CA GLY A 3 9.10 18.20 5.23
C GLY A 3 7.97 17.28 5.65
N ASP A 4 7.16 16.81 4.72
CA ASP A 4 5.83 16.30 5.04
C ASP A 4 5.87 14.97 5.83
N LEU A 5 6.99 14.26 5.83
CA LEU A 5 7.24 13.14 6.77
C LEU A 5 7.26 13.61 8.25
N GLY A 6 7.71 14.83 8.53
CA GLY A 6 7.60 15.44 9.85
C GLY A 6 6.13 15.65 10.25
N GLU A 7 5.29 16.10 9.33
CA GLU A 7 3.85 16.22 9.59
C GLU A 7 3.20 14.84 9.86
N VAL A 8 3.58 13.79 9.13
CA VAL A 8 3.11 12.42 9.42
C VAL A 8 3.50 12.00 10.83
N VAL A 9 4.76 12.24 11.23
CA VAL A 9 5.24 11.95 12.59
C VAL A 9 4.46 12.75 13.64
N ASP A 10 4.22 14.04 13.40
CA ASP A 10 3.48 14.90 14.31
C ASP A 10 2.01 14.47 14.46
N ARG A 11 1.39 13.96 13.39
CA ARG A 11 0.05 13.36 13.46
C ARG A 11 0.04 12.09 14.30
N LEU A 12 0.96 11.16 14.03
CA LEU A 12 1.08 9.92 14.79
C LEU A 12 1.45 10.15 16.26
N ALA A 13 2.18 11.21 16.57
CA ALA A 13 2.53 11.57 17.93
C ALA A 13 1.30 11.97 18.78
N ARG A 14 0.22 12.43 18.13
CA ARG A 14 -1.06 12.82 18.76
C ARG A 14 -2.01 11.64 19.01
N GLU A 15 -1.72 10.47 18.45
CA GLU A 15 -2.53 9.28 18.69
C GLU A 15 -2.50 8.87 20.17
N PRO A 16 -3.57 8.25 20.69
CA PRO A 16 -3.68 7.87 22.09
C PRO A 16 -2.46 7.09 22.61
N ARG A 17 -2.11 7.38 23.86
CA ARG A 17 -1.05 6.68 24.61
C ARG A 17 -1.67 5.58 25.47
N GLY A 18 -0.86 4.61 25.89
CA GLY A 18 -1.29 3.49 26.73
C GLY A 18 -2.06 2.38 26.00
N THR A 19 -2.29 2.53 24.70
CA THR A 19 -2.78 1.47 23.80
C THR A 19 -1.97 1.45 22.52
N GLN A 20 -1.93 0.29 21.87
CA GLN A 20 -1.26 0.13 20.59
C GLN A 20 -2.07 0.81 19.49
N VAL A 21 -1.38 1.53 18.62
CA VAL A 21 -1.97 2.24 17.48
C VAL A 21 -1.51 1.55 16.21
N ARG A 22 -2.46 1.08 15.40
CA ARG A 22 -2.23 0.33 14.16
C ARG A 22 -2.16 1.29 13.00
N VAL A 23 -1.01 1.32 12.34
CA VAL A 23 -0.70 2.24 11.26
C VAL A 23 -0.48 1.47 9.97
N ALA A 24 -1.30 1.68 8.94
CA ALA A 24 -1.00 1.13 7.62
C ALA A 24 -0.11 2.07 6.80
N VAL A 25 0.90 1.51 6.13
CA VAL A 25 1.68 2.16 5.08
C VAL A 25 1.48 1.36 3.79
N ASP A 26 0.47 1.77 3.03
CA ASP A 26 0.06 1.14 1.80
C ASP A 26 0.70 1.82 0.59
N GLY A 27 0.74 1.14 -0.54
CA GLY A 27 1.17 1.71 -1.80
C GLY A 27 1.66 0.64 -2.76
N ILE A 28 1.90 1.06 -3.99
CA ILE A 28 2.35 0.14 -5.03
C ILE A 28 3.77 -0.39 -4.77
N GLY A 29 4.11 -1.58 -5.27
CA GLY A 29 5.48 -2.06 -5.44
C GLY A 29 6.36 -0.94 -6.01
N ALA A 30 7.55 -0.79 -5.42
CA ALA A 30 8.49 0.29 -5.69
C ALA A 30 8.01 1.72 -5.31
N SER A 31 6.91 1.89 -4.56
CA SER A 31 6.56 3.20 -3.96
C SER A 31 7.46 3.63 -2.81
N GLY A 32 8.30 2.72 -2.28
CA GLY A 32 9.23 3.00 -1.20
C GLY A 32 8.67 2.79 0.21
N LYS A 33 7.61 1.98 0.36
CA LYS A 33 6.97 1.64 1.66
C LYS A 33 7.95 1.26 2.75
N SER A 34 8.80 0.25 2.51
CA SER A 34 9.76 -0.21 3.52
C SER A 34 10.71 0.93 3.95
N ARG A 35 11.19 1.76 3.00
CA ARG A 35 12.00 2.94 3.32
C ARG A 35 11.21 3.99 4.13
N PHE A 36 9.97 4.25 3.75
CA PHE A 36 9.09 5.17 4.46
C PHE A 36 8.84 4.70 5.89
N ALA A 37 8.53 3.40 6.08
CA ALA A 37 8.31 2.77 7.38
C ALA A 37 9.57 2.83 8.25
N SER A 38 10.76 2.54 7.71
CA SER A 38 12.03 2.68 8.44
C SER A 38 12.27 4.13 8.89
N ARG A 39 12.13 5.10 7.99
CA ARG A 39 12.31 6.53 8.34
C ARG A 39 11.27 7.03 9.33
N LEU A 40 10.06 6.50 9.29
CA LEU A 40 9.03 6.79 10.27
C LEU A 40 9.42 6.23 11.64
N ALA A 41 9.85 4.98 11.71
CA ALA A 41 10.31 4.34 12.95
C ALA A 41 11.50 5.06 13.59
N GLU A 42 12.44 5.56 12.78
CA GLU A 42 13.60 6.34 13.25
C GLU A 42 13.22 7.71 13.82
N ARG A 43 12.13 8.32 13.33
CA ARG A 43 11.75 9.70 13.68
C ARG A 43 10.70 9.78 14.77
N VAL A 44 9.87 8.75 14.92
CA VAL A 44 8.93 8.67 16.05
C VAL A 44 9.74 8.52 17.33
N THR A 45 9.52 9.43 18.26
CA THR A 45 10.13 9.41 19.59
C THR A 45 9.05 9.34 20.66
N GLY A 46 9.40 8.81 21.84
CA GLY A 46 8.51 8.76 23.00
C GLY A 46 7.46 7.65 22.99
N ARG A 47 7.47 6.74 22.00
CA ARG A 47 6.81 5.42 22.08
C ARG A 47 7.54 4.40 21.21
N PRO A 48 7.52 3.10 21.56
CA PRO A 48 8.10 2.05 20.73
C PRO A 48 7.42 1.96 19.37
N VAL A 49 8.17 1.54 18.34
CA VAL A 49 7.62 1.25 17.00
C VAL A 49 7.89 -0.22 16.68
N VAL A 50 6.84 -0.95 16.34
CA VAL A 50 6.88 -2.33 15.84
C VAL A 50 6.54 -2.27 14.37
N VAL A 51 7.37 -2.83 13.51
CA VAL A 51 7.13 -2.89 12.06
C VAL A 51 6.78 -4.33 11.68
N LEU A 52 5.65 -4.50 11.00
CA LEU A 52 5.21 -5.76 10.38
C LEU A 52 5.25 -5.58 8.87
N HIS A 53 5.83 -6.54 8.16
CA HIS A 53 5.84 -6.57 6.70
C HIS A 53 4.69 -7.47 6.23
N ALA A 54 3.74 -6.92 5.46
CA ALA A 54 2.63 -7.72 4.93
C ALA A 54 3.13 -8.88 4.06
N ASP A 55 4.29 -8.69 3.42
CA ASP A 55 4.98 -9.70 2.59
C ASP A 55 5.40 -10.95 3.39
N ASP A 56 5.52 -10.88 4.71
CA ASP A 56 5.74 -12.06 5.57
C ASP A 56 4.50 -12.97 5.64
N PHE A 57 3.34 -12.46 5.21
CA PHE A 57 2.05 -13.16 5.21
C PHE A 57 1.62 -13.60 3.81
N PHE A 58 2.56 -13.76 2.88
CA PHE A 58 2.22 -14.35 1.59
C PHE A 58 1.73 -15.79 1.73
N ASN A 59 0.64 -16.10 1.02
CA ASN A 59 0.21 -17.47 0.83
C ASN A 59 1.30 -18.32 0.15
N PRO A 60 1.35 -19.64 0.40
CA PRO A 60 2.27 -20.52 -0.29
C PRO A 60 2.04 -20.50 -1.80
N PRO A 61 3.06 -20.79 -2.64
CA PRO A 61 2.94 -20.76 -4.10
C PRO A 61 1.76 -21.57 -4.67
N SER A 62 1.40 -22.69 -4.05
CA SER A 62 0.25 -23.51 -4.45
C SER A 62 -1.09 -22.78 -4.35
N VAL A 63 -1.20 -21.79 -3.45
CA VAL A 63 -2.39 -20.96 -3.26
C VAL A 63 -2.27 -19.68 -4.08
N ARG A 64 -1.21 -18.88 -3.87
CA ARG A 64 -1.08 -17.55 -4.52
C ARG A 64 -0.87 -17.59 -6.04
N HIS A 65 -0.62 -18.77 -6.61
CA HIS A 65 -0.52 -18.97 -8.07
C HIS A 65 -1.60 -19.93 -8.60
N ALA A 66 -2.65 -20.25 -7.83
CA ALA A 66 -3.71 -21.17 -8.25
C ALA A 66 -4.44 -20.69 -9.53
N ARG A 67 -4.56 -19.37 -9.71
CA ARG A 67 -5.11 -18.73 -10.93
C ARG A 67 -4.08 -18.51 -12.04
N GLY A 68 -2.88 -19.08 -11.89
CA GLY A 68 -1.74 -18.89 -12.78
C GLY A 68 -0.72 -17.89 -12.24
N ARG A 69 0.58 -18.20 -12.43
CA ARG A 69 1.72 -17.41 -11.90
C ARG A 69 1.74 -15.95 -12.37
N HIS A 70 1.07 -15.66 -13.48
CA HIS A 70 1.03 -14.34 -14.09
C HIS A 70 -0.36 -13.68 -14.03
N SER A 71 -1.35 -14.30 -13.35
CA SER A 71 -2.70 -13.72 -13.23
C SER A 71 -2.69 -12.47 -12.35
N PRO A 72 -3.20 -11.34 -12.86
CA PRO A 72 -3.46 -10.15 -12.06
C PRO A 72 -4.53 -10.40 -10.98
N GLU A 73 -5.63 -11.08 -11.30
CA GLU A 73 -6.66 -11.40 -10.29
C GLU A 73 -6.08 -12.27 -9.17
N GLY A 74 -5.25 -13.26 -9.52
CA GLY A 74 -4.57 -14.10 -8.54
C GLY A 74 -3.64 -13.31 -7.63
N PHE A 75 -2.93 -12.31 -8.14
CA PHE A 75 -2.09 -11.46 -7.29
C PHE A 75 -2.91 -10.54 -6.38
N TRP A 76 -4.05 -10.03 -6.84
CA TRP A 76 -4.94 -9.21 -6.02
C TRP A 76 -5.65 -10.04 -4.93
N LEU A 77 -6.23 -11.18 -5.30
CA LEU A 77 -7.11 -11.96 -4.44
C LEU A 77 -6.35 -12.98 -3.56
N ASP A 78 -5.29 -13.60 -4.07
CA ASP A 78 -4.67 -14.76 -3.42
C ASP A 78 -3.28 -14.48 -2.84
N ALA A 79 -2.71 -13.29 -3.02
CA ALA A 79 -1.33 -13.04 -2.60
C ALA A 79 -1.12 -13.32 -1.11
N TYR A 80 -1.99 -12.80 -0.25
CA TYR A 80 -1.80 -12.79 1.20
C TYR A 80 -2.74 -13.78 1.92
N ASP A 81 -2.22 -14.43 2.95
CA ASP A 81 -3.03 -15.04 4.00
C ASP A 81 -3.58 -13.92 4.90
N LEU A 82 -4.75 -13.40 4.51
CA LEU A 82 -5.40 -12.31 5.24
C LEU A 82 -5.77 -12.71 6.67
N ARG A 83 -6.05 -13.99 6.92
CA ARG A 83 -6.39 -14.46 8.26
C ARG A 83 -5.17 -14.34 9.19
N ALA A 84 -4.01 -14.77 8.72
CA ALA A 84 -2.76 -14.66 9.47
C ALA A 84 -2.37 -13.19 9.68
N LEU A 85 -2.49 -12.36 8.65
CA LEU A 85 -2.21 -10.92 8.74
C LEU A 85 -3.13 -10.23 9.76
N VAL A 86 -4.45 -10.47 9.70
CA VAL A 86 -5.43 -9.91 10.65
C VAL A 86 -5.10 -10.33 12.08
N ALA A 87 -4.73 -11.60 12.30
CA ALA A 87 -4.35 -12.09 13.62
C ALA A 87 -3.12 -11.36 14.16
N ALA A 88 -2.08 -11.18 13.35
CA ALA A 88 -0.87 -10.46 13.73
C ALA A 88 -1.13 -8.98 14.05
N VAL A 89 -2.03 -8.32 13.31
CA VAL A 89 -2.40 -6.92 13.55
C VAL A 89 -3.28 -6.74 14.79
N ARG A 90 -4.13 -7.72 15.11
CA ARG A 90 -5.00 -7.68 16.29
C ARG A 90 -4.25 -7.96 17.58
N SER A 91 -3.23 -8.81 17.53
CA SER A 91 -2.40 -9.16 18.67
C SER A 91 -0.92 -9.01 18.33
N PRO A 92 -0.47 -7.77 18.02
CA PRO A 92 0.91 -7.54 17.68
C PRO A 92 1.73 -7.65 18.96
N GLY A 93 2.85 -8.38 18.89
CA GLY A 93 3.80 -8.43 19.99
C GLY A 93 4.36 -7.05 20.33
N GLY A 94 5.00 -6.94 21.49
CA GLY A 94 5.66 -5.72 21.93
C GLY A 94 4.86 -4.90 22.96
N PRO A 95 5.32 -3.68 23.27
CA PRO A 95 4.76 -2.87 24.35
C PRO A 95 3.31 -2.42 24.10
N PRO A 96 2.52 -2.22 25.17
CA PRO A 96 1.11 -1.83 25.07
C PRO A 96 0.91 -0.42 24.52
N ASP A 97 1.95 0.42 24.47
CA ASP A 97 1.92 1.77 23.92
C ASP A 97 2.63 1.87 22.56
N ALA A 98 2.94 0.76 21.88
CA ALA A 98 3.65 0.79 20.61
C ALA A 98 2.83 1.40 19.46
N LEU A 99 3.49 2.03 18.48
CA LEU A 99 2.96 2.15 17.12
C LEU A 99 3.24 0.84 16.38
N VAL A 100 2.21 0.23 15.83
CA VAL A 100 2.30 -1.00 15.04
C VAL A 100 2.14 -0.62 13.59
N VAL A 101 3.27 -0.43 12.91
CA VAL A 101 3.32 -0.05 11.50
C VAL A 101 3.28 -1.31 10.65
N VAL A 102 2.26 -1.42 9.81
CA VAL A 102 2.13 -2.50 8.82
C VAL A 102 2.39 -1.91 7.45
N GLU A 103 3.43 -2.39 6.76
CA GLU A 103 3.76 -1.93 5.41
C GLU A 103 3.56 -3.04 4.39
N GLY A 104 2.95 -2.70 3.25
CA GLY A 104 2.54 -3.70 2.27
C GLY A 104 1.72 -3.13 1.13
N SER A 105 1.37 -3.97 0.16
CA SER A 105 0.37 -3.61 -0.85
C SER A 105 -1.00 -4.07 -0.37
N PHE A 106 -2.07 -3.43 -0.85
CA PHE A 106 -3.46 -3.88 -0.65
C PHE A 106 -4.01 -3.68 0.77
N LEU A 107 -3.42 -2.78 1.57
CA LEU A 107 -3.80 -2.64 2.98
C LEU A 107 -5.12 -1.89 3.20
N HIS A 108 -5.63 -1.13 2.22
CA HIS A 108 -6.94 -0.47 2.31
C HIS A 108 -8.08 -1.30 1.68
N ARG A 109 -7.86 -2.60 1.42
CA ARG A 109 -8.94 -3.52 1.03
C ARG A 109 -9.99 -3.65 2.14
N ASP A 110 -11.20 -4.03 1.77
CA ASP A 110 -12.37 -4.05 2.68
C ASP A 110 -12.12 -4.88 3.95
N GLU A 111 -11.38 -5.97 3.83
CA GLU A 111 -11.07 -6.88 4.94
C GLU A 111 -10.14 -6.28 5.99
N LEU A 112 -9.36 -5.24 5.63
CA LEU A 112 -8.29 -4.67 6.45
C LEU A 112 -8.54 -3.22 6.86
N VAL A 113 -9.28 -2.44 6.06
CA VAL A 113 -9.42 -0.99 6.27
C VAL A 113 -9.93 -0.61 7.66
N GLY A 114 -10.82 -1.44 8.23
CA GLY A 114 -11.38 -1.21 9.56
C GLY A 114 -10.45 -1.55 10.74
N LEU A 115 -9.21 -1.98 10.47
CA LEU A 115 -8.21 -2.29 11.50
C LEU A 115 -7.28 -1.12 11.82
N TRP A 116 -7.23 -0.10 10.96
CA TRP A 116 -6.24 0.96 11.04
C TRP A 116 -6.75 2.12 11.88
N ASP A 117 -5.98 2.50 12.89
CA ASP A 117 -6.21 3.71 13.67
C ASP A 117 -5.74 4.94 12.87
N PHE A 118 -4.67 4.77 12.08
CA PHE A 118 -4.16 5.74 11.11
C PHE A 118 -3.65 5.03 9.86
N SER A 119 -3.70 5.67 8.70
CA SER A 119 -3.11 5.07 7.50
C SER A 119 -2.53 6.10 6.52
N VAL A 120 -1.50 5.66 5.81
CA VAL A 120 -0.82 6.41 4.76
C VAL A 120 -0.88 5.60 3.48
N PHE A 121 -1.36 6.21 2.39
CA PHE A 121 -1.20 5.68 1.05
C PHE A 121 -0.05 6.40 0.34
N LEU A 122 1.00 5.67 -0.02
CA LEU A 122 2.12 6.18 -0.79
C LEU A 122 1.78 6.19 -2.28
N ASP A 123 1.60 7.39 -2.80
CA ASP A 123 1.27 7.65 -4.20
C ASP A 123 2.53 7.74 -5.04
N VAL A 124 2.54 6.96 -6.11
CA VAL A 124 3.50 7.07 -7.20
C VAL A 124 2.85 6.50 -8.45
N SER A 125 3.15 7.06 -9.63
CA SER A 125 2.56 6.56 -10.88
C SER A 125 3.05 5.15 -11.21
N PHE A 126 2.26 4.39 -11.99
CA PHE A 126 2.70 3.07 -12.45
C PHE A 126 3.98 3.11 -13.28
N ASP A 127 4.20 4.18 -14.03
CA ASP A 127 5.37 4.28 -14.90
C ASP A 127 6.63 4.56 -14.09
N GLU A 128 6.53 5.40 -13.06
CA GLU A 128 7.63 5.61 -12.12
C GLU A 128 7.91 4.35 -11.27
N ALA A 129 6.87 3.64 -10.82
CA ALA A 129 7.04 2.36 -10.14
C ALA A 129 7.70 1.30 -11.04
N ALA A 130 7.30 1.22 -12.31
CA ALA A 130 7.91 0.31 -13.29
C ALA A 130 9.38 0.67 -13.54
N ARG A 131 9.70 1.96 -13.72
CA ARG A 131 11.08 2.45 -13.87
C ARG A 131 11.96 2.01 -12.70
N ARG A 132 11.51 2.25 -11.47
CA ARG A 132 12.22 1.85 -10.24
C ARG A 132 12.38 0.33 -10.13
N MET A 133 11.34 -0.43 -10.50
CA MET A 133 11.39 -1.89 -10.45
C MET A 133 12.41 -2.44 -11.46
N SER A 134 12.43 -1.90 -12.69
CA SER A 134 13.43 -2.25 -13.70
C SER A 134 14.86 -1.91 -13.27
N GLU A 135 15.09 -0.73 -12.68
CA GLU A 135 16.41 -0.32 -12.18
C GLU A 135 16.89 -1.20 -11.01
N ARG A 136 16.00 -1.56 -10.09
CA ARG A 136 16.34 -2.36 -8.91
C ARG A 136 16.50 -3.84 -9.22
N ASP A 137 15.57 -4.40 -9.99
CA ASP A 137 15.43 -5.84 -10.18
C ASP A 137 16.04 -6.32 -11.50
N GLY A 138 16.55 -5.40 -12.33
CA GLY A 138 17.16 -5.71 -13.64
C GLY A 138 16.18 -6.30 -14.64
N LEU A 139 14.88 -6.02 -14.49
CA LEU A 139 13.82 -6.60 -15.30
C LEU A 139 13.57 -5.79 -16.57
N ALA A 140 13.44 -6.51 -17.69
CA ALA A 140 13.02 -5.94 -18.95
C ALA A 140 11.63 -5.29 -18.80
N ALA A 141 11.41 -4.21 -19.55
CA ALA A 141 10.17 -3.43 -19.46
C ALA A 141 8.92 -4.28 -19.75
N ASP A 142 9.03 -5.27 -20.64
CA ASP A 142 7.99 -6.20 -21.09
C ASP A 142 7.87 -7.48 -20.23
N ASP A 143 8.59 -7.59 -19.10
CA ASP A 143 8.50 -8.76 -18.23
C ASP A 143 7.04 -8.99 -17.77
N PRO A 144 6.50 -10.23 -17.91
CA PRO A 144 5.12 -10.55 -17.50
C PRO A 144 4.79 -10.22 -16.04
N ARG A 145 5.79 -10.10 -15.16
CA ARG A 145 5.60 -9.64 -13.77
C ARG A 145 5.12 -8.20 -13.70
N HIS A 146 5.57 -7.32 -14.59
CA HIS A 146 5.09 -5.94 -14.64
C HIS A 146 3.61 -5.88 -15.03
N ALA A 147 3.19 -6.68 -16.00
CA ALA A 147 1.79 -6.78 -16.41
C ALA A 147 0.90 -7.35 -15.29
N ARG A 148 1.34 -8.45 -14.65
CA ARG A 148 0.67 -9.03 -13.47
C ARG A 148 0.49 -7.99 -12.36
N TYR A 149 1.57 -7.28 -12.03
CA TYR A 149 1.62 -6.28 -10.97
C TYR A 149 0.67 -5.10 -11.27
N ARG A 150 0.78 -4.52 -12.47
CA ARG A 150 -0.05 -3.38 -12.91
C ARG A 150 -1.53 -3.75 -12.95
N GLY A 151 -1.87 -4.92 -13.49
CA GLY A 151 -3.25 -5.39 -13.56
C GLY A 151 -3.87 -5.57 -12.18
N ALA A 152 -3.14 -6.17 -11.23
CA ALA A 152 -3.64 -6.38 -9.87
C ALA A 152 -3.86 -5.06 -9.14
N GLN A 153 -2.98 -4.08 -9.33
CA GLN A 153 -3.16 -2.76 -8.76
C GLN A 153 -4.36 -2.02 -9.36
N ARG A 154 -4.64 -2.18 -10.66
CA ARG A 154 -5.87 -1.63 -11.26
C ARG A 154 -7.12 -2.24 -10.63
N LEU A 155 -7.15 -3.56 -10.45
CA LEU A 155 -8.26 -4.24 -9.77
C LEU A 155 -8.42 -3.72 -8.33
N TYR A 156 -7.32 -3.60 -7.60
CA TYR A 156 -7.31 -3.05 -6.26
C TYR A 156 -7.85 -1.63 -6.22
N PHE A 157 -7.33 -0.75 -7.07
CA PHE A 157 -7.70 0.65 -7.04
C PHE A 157 -9.17 0.86 -7.42
N ALA A 158 -9.68 0.10 -8.39
CA ALA A 158 -11.09 0.10 -8.75
C ALA A 158 -11.99 -0.36 -7.60
N ALA A 159 -11.59 -1.41 -6.88
CA ALA A 159 -12.37 -1.98 -5.77
C ALA A 159 -12.32 -1.13 -4.50
N ALA A 160 -11.14 -0.61 -4.15
CA ALA A 160 -10.86 -0.06 -2.82
C ALA A 160 -10.59 1.44 -2.80
N ARG A 161 -10.22 2.07 -3.92
CA ARG A 161 -9.87 3.51 -3.97
C ARG A 161 -9.00 3.97 -2.78
N PRO A 162 -7.82 3.36 -2.56
CA PRO A 162 -7.02 3.53 -1.33
C PRO A 162 -6.69 4.98 -0.98
N TRP A 163 -6.51 5.86 -1.98
CA TRP A 163 -6.24 7.28 -1.73
C TRP A 163 -7.40 8.00 -1.04
N GLU A 164 -8.64 7.52 -1.16
CA GLU A 164 -9.82 8.10 -0.48
C GLU A 164 -10.04 7.52 0.91
N ARG A 165 -9.53 6.30 1.14
CA ARG A 165 -9.64 5.61 2.43
C ARG A 165 -8.51 5.95 3.39
N ALA A 166 -7.37 6.42 2.87
CA ALA A 166 -6.21 6.73 3.69
C ALA A 166 -6.42 7.97 4.54
N SER A 167 -5.85 7.99 5.76
CA SER A 167 -5.80 9.21 6.57
C SER A 167 -4.94 10.30 5.92
N LEU A 168 -3.91 9.88 5.16
CA LEU A 168 -3.06 10.74 4.35
C LEU A 168 -2.64 10.06 3.05
N VAL A 169 -2.53 10.86 1.99
CA VAL A 169 -1.87 10.48 0.74
C VAL A 169 -0.53 11.18 0.66
N VAL A 170 0.53 10.42 0.40
CA VAL A 170 1.90 10.93 0.33
C VAL A 170 2.52 10.59 -1.03
N ASP A 171 2.77 11.60 -1.84
CA ASP A 171 3.57 11.49 -3.06
C ASP A 171 5.03 11.16 -2.70
N THR A 172 5.49 9.99 -3.13
CA THR A 172 6.87 9.52 -2.95
C THR A 172 7.64 9.43 -4.26
N THR A 173 7.20 10.13 -5.31
CA THR A 173 7.92 10.25 -6.60
C THR A 173 9.36 10.72 -6.38
N ARG A 174 9.60 11.58 -5.38
CA ARG A 174 10.93 11.91 -4.86
C ARG A 174 11.10 11.34 -3.44
N PRO A 175 11.73 10.19 -3.24
CA PRO A 175 11.80 9.53 -1.93
C PRO A 175 12.44 10.38 -0.82
N ASP A 176 13.34 11.29 -1.17
CA ASP A 176 14.02 12.18 -0.21
C ASP A 176 13.22 13.43 0.15
N ALA A 177 12.21 13.75 -0.64
CA ALA A 177 11.32 14.89 -0.45
C ALA A 177 9.85 14.45 -0.60
N PRO A 178 9.34 13.56 0.29
CA PRO A 178 7.96 13.11 0.25
C PRO A 178 7.03 14.30 0.48
N ARG A 179 5.86 14.29 -0.18
CA ARG A 179 4.87 15.35 -0.04
C ARG A 179 3.49 14.83 0.30
N ILE A 180 2.81 15.42 1.28
CA ILE A 180 1.38 15.18 1.48
C ILE A 180 0.63 15.88 0.35
N ILE A 181 -0.29 15.14 -0.28
CA ILE A 181 -1.10 15.64 -1.37
C ILE A 181 -2.58 15.43 -1.05
N ASP A 182 -3.42 16.22 -1.70
CA ASP A 182 -4.87 15.98 -1.69
C ASP A 182 -5.17 14.65 -2.41
N PRO A 183 -6.09 13.81 -1.91
CA PRO A 183 -6.52 12.59 -2.59
C PRO A 183 -6.89 12.79 -4.07
N VAL A 184 -7.46 13.93 -4.46
CA VAL A 184 -7.83 14.21 -5.86
C VAL A 184 -6.62 14.42 -6.78
N ALA A 185 -5.43 14.67 -6.21
CA ALA A 185 -4.18 14.81 -6.93
C ALA A 185 -3.41 13.49 -7.08
N SER A 186 -3.91 12.39 -6.52
CA SER A 186 -3.25 11.08 -6.57
C SER A 186 -3.16 10.53 -7.99
N ALA A 187 -1.98 10.02 -8.37
CA ALA A 187 -1.78 9.32 -9.64
C ALA A 187 -2.63 8.04 -9.73
N ALA A 188 -2.97 7.43 -8.60
CA ALA A 188 -3.83 6.24 -8.55
C ALA A 188 -5.28 6.52 -9.00
N LEU A 189 -5.80 7.74 -8.79
CA LEU A 189 -7.11 8.16 -9.31
C LEU A 189 -7.12 8.15 -10.84
N VAL A 190 -6.08 8.71 -11.47
CA VAL A 190 -5.93 8.70 -12.94
C VAL A 190 -5.81 7.27 -13.46
N ALA A 191 -5.09 6.42 -12.73
CA ALA A 191 -4.92 5.01 -13.08
C ALA A 191 -6.21 4.18 -12.99
N CYS A 192 -7.23 4.64 -12.27
CA CYS A 192 -8.56 4.02 -12.21
C CYS A 192 -9.50 4.38 -13.33
N GLY A 193 -9.21 5.47 -14.05
CA GLY A 193 -10.01 5.88 -15.19
C GLY A 193 -10.03 4.80 -16.28
N PRO A 194 -11.05 4.81 -17.16
CA PRO A 194 -11.11 3.91 -18.30
C PRO A 194 -9.82 4.02 -19.10
N THR A 195 -9.22 2.88 -19.45
CA THR A 195 -8.04 2.88 -20.32
C THR A 195 -8.46 3.35 -21.71
N GLU A 196 -7.91 4.45 -22.22
CA GLU A 196 -8.22 4.95 -23.57
C GLU A 196 -7.88 3.96 -24.70
N ASN A 197 -7.22 2.83 -24.40
CA ASN A 197 -6.83 1.82 -25.40
C ASN A 197 -6.94 0.37 -24.87
N GLY A 198 -8.12 -0.02 -24.36
CA GLY A 198 -8.47 -1.43 -24.10
C GLY A 198 -9.44 -1.96 -25.16
N PRO A 199 -9.41 -3.26 -25.53
CA PRO A 199 -10.44 -3.83 -26.41
C PRO A 199 -11.83 -3.66 -25.77
N PRO A 200 -12.89 -3.50 -26.58
CA PRO A 200 -14.23 -3.22 -26.06
C PRO A 200 -14.67 -4.32 -25.09
N ASP A 201 -14.89 -3.90 -23.86
CA ASP A 201 -15.26 -4.72 -22.72
C ASP A 201 -16.67 -5.29 -22.94
N SER A 202 -16.79 -6.62 -22.96
CA SER A 202 -18.08 -7.30 -22.88
C SER A 202 -18.57 -7.28 -21.44
N GLY A 203 -19.10 -6.13 -21.04
CA GLY A 203 -20.19 -6.02 -20.07
C GLY A 203 -19.83 -6.14 -18.58
N SER A 204 -19.53 -4.99 -17.96
CA SER A 204 -20.32 -4.46 -16.84
C SER A 204 -19.71 -3.11 -16.45
N GLY A 205 -20.22 -2.04 -17.07
CA GLY A 205 -19.72 -0.69 -16.87
C GLY A 205 -19.92 -0.18 -15.45
N CYS A 206 -18.87 0.42 -14.91
CA CYS A 206 -18.94 1.33 -13.78
C CYS A 206 -19.79 2.56 -14.13
N TRP A 207 -21.08 2.55 -13.78
CA TRP A 207 -21.87 3.77 -13.64
C TRP A 207 -22.94 3.60 -12.56
N GLY A 208 -22.94 4.49 -11.56
CA GLY A 208 -24.02 4.59 -10.59
C GLY A 208 -23.67 5.55 -9.46
N ARG A 209 -24.31 6.72 -9.49
CA ARG A 209 -24.24 7.83 -8.53
C ARG A 209 -24.42 7.43 -7.07
#